data_AF-A0A326GU00-F1
#
_entry.id   AF-A0A326GU00-F1
#
_cell.length_a   1.000
_cell.length_b   1.000
_cell.length_c   1.000
_cell.angle_alpha   90.00
_cell.angle_beta   90.00
_cell.angle_gamma   90.00
#
_symmetry.space_group_name_H-M   'P 1'
#
loop_
_entity.id
_entity.type
_entity.pdbx_description
1 polymer ?
#
loop_
_entity_poly.entity_id
_entity_poly.type
_entity_poly.pdbx_seq_one_letter_code
_entity_poly.pdbx_strand_id
1 'polypeptide(L)'
;MTAFVWTDRDARRHELGSPARIEAEAAAIAQEMDRYMDILDGGDRMLRDTARTAIRRLQSRLEQLRADILRWNDHALAAIRAAAATLAEQIERLPATIADVLLVVELHGEQARFRAIAGDSPDMQARMLAEPMTATQRRAIAVCASRTAPADTATRGEAGAWLDAEPRFARGGQVDGGWFAWVDRHGHAHRLGDPLMIEREIAALTKEMVAQRPTLIGTGSADALYAAVEAGLASWERLQILQGDLERYDREATAREDAAWTAYAVDWRSKRKTS
;
A
#
# COMPACT_ATOMS: atom_id res chain seq x y z
N MET A 1 -19.89 -7.91 -1.28
CA MET A 1 -20.22 -8.47 -2.61
C MET A 1 -20.72 -9.89 -2.44
N THR A 2 -21.70 -10.33 -3.21
CA THR A 2 -22.21 -11.72 -3.19
C THR A 2 -21.29 -12.64 -3.97
N ALA A 3 -21.08 -13.88 -3.51
CA ALA A 3 -20.25 -14.86 -4.20
C ALA A 3 -20.85 -15.29 -5.55
N PHE A 4 -20.01 -15.64 -6.53
CA PHE A 4 -20.47 -16.26 -7.77
C PHE A 4 -20.88 -17.70 -7.52
N VAL A 5 -22.16 -18.02 -7.75
CA VAL A 5 -22.70 -19.37 -7.59
C VAL A 5 -22.85 -20.04 -8.95
N TRP A 6 -22.21 -21.19 -9.10
CA TRP A 6 -22.26 -22.04 -10.29
C TRP A 6 -22.81 -23.43 -9.95
N THR A 7 -23.42 -24.09 -10.93
CA THR A 7 -23.96 -25.44 -10.76
C THR A 7 -23.26 -26.39 -11.73
N ASP A 8 -22.67 -27.46 -11.18
CA ASP A 8 -21.98 -28.47 -11.98
C ASP A 8 -22.96 -29.39 -12.74
N ARG A 9 -22.41 -30.30 -13.56
CA ARG A 9 -23.21 -31.27 -14.33
C ARG A 9 -24.02 -32.24 -13.47
N ASP A 10 -23.66 -32.39 -12.20
CA ASP A 10 -24.32 -33.25 -11.21
C ASP A 10 -25.34 -32.49 -10.36
N ALA A 11 -25.70 -31.27 -10.78
CA ALA A 11 -26.64 -30.36 -10.14
C ALA A 11 -26.19 -29.87 -8.74
N ARG A 12 -24.90 -29.94 -8.43
CA ARG A 12 -24.36 -29.42 -7.16
C ARG A 12 -23.96 -27.97 -7.33
N ARG A 13 -24.29 -27.16 -6.32
CA ARG A 13 -23.96 -25.74 -6.28
C ARG A 13 -22.58 -25.52 -5.68
N HIS A 14 -21.81 -24.62 -6.28
CA HIS A 14 -20.47 -24.24 -5.88
C HIS A 14 -20.37 -22.72 -5.80
N GLU A 15 -19.73 -22.22 -4.76
CA GLU A 15 -19.26 -20.84 -4.71
C GLU A 15 -17.85 -20.79 -5.29
N LEU A 16 -17.67 -19.99 -6.35
CA LEU A 16 -16.41 -19.94 -7.09
C LEU A 16 -15.68 -18.63 -6.85
N GLY A 17 -14.40 -18.74 -6.47
CA GLY A 17 -13.45 -17.63 -6.52
C GLY A 17 -12.68 -17.54 -7.84
N SER A 18 -12.77 -18.55 -8.71
CA SER A 18 -12.06 -18.62 -10.00
C SER A 18 -12.84 -19.46 -11.03
N PRO A 19 -12.56 -19.32 -12.34
CA PRO A 19 -13.26 -20.06 -13.38
C PRO A 19 -12.74 -21.50 -13.54
N ALA A 20 -11.67 -21.86 -12.82
CA ALA A 20 -10.94 -23.12 -13.01
C ALA A 20 -11.82 -24.38 -12.92
N ARG A 21 -12.88 -24.37 -12.09
CA ARG A 21 -13.81 -25.51 -12.01
C ARG A 21 -14.67 -25.65 -13.27
N ILE A 22 -15.12 -24.53 -13.84
CA ILE A 22 -15.90 -24.50 -15.07
C ILE A 22 -15.03 -24.99 -16.24
N GLU A 23 -13.78 -24.52 -16.30
CA GLU A 23 -12.78 -24.91 -17.30
C GLU A 23 -12.40 -26.40 -17.18
N ALA A 24 -12.19 -26.90 -15.96
CA ALA A 24 -11.88 -28.30 -15.71
C ALA A 24 -13.05 -29.22 -16.14
N GLU A 25 -14.30 -28.82 -15.89
CA GLU A 25 -15.46 -29.58 -16.38
C GLU A 25 -15.52 -29.57 -17.91
N ALA A 26 -15.28 -28.42 -18.55
CA ALA A 26 -15.24 -28.32 -20.00
C ALA A 26 -14.16 -29.23 -20.62
N ALA A 27 -12.97 -29.27 -20.02
CA ALA A 27 -11.89 -30.16 -20.45
C ALA A 27 -12.25 -31.64 -20.27
N ALA A 28 -12.89 -32.01 -19.16
CA ALA A 28 -13.36 -33.38 -18.93
C ALA A 28 -14.42 -33.80 -19.95
N ILE A 29 -15.35 -32.90 -20.29
CA ILE A 29 -16.36 -33.15 -21.32
C ILE A 29 -15.73 -33.29 -22.71
N ALA A 30 -14.73 -32.47 -23.06
CA ALA A 30 -14.03 -32.60 -24.32
C ALA A 30 -13.38 -33.99 -24.47
N GLN A 31 -12.67 -34.46 -23.44
CA GLN A 31 -12.11 -35.81 -23.42
C GLN A 31 -13.18 -36.91 -23.51
N GLU A 32 -14.35 -36.71 -22.91
CA GLU A 32 -15.47 -37.64 -23.01
C GLU A 32 -16.06 -37.67 -24.43
N MET A 33 -16.17 -36.52 -25.08
CA MET A 33 -16.62 -36.41 -26.48
C MET A 33 -15.65 -37.13 -27.43
N ASP A 34 -14.34 -36.97 -27.24
CA ASP A 34 -13.34 -37.66 -28.07
C ASP A 34 -13.52 -39.18 -28.04
N ARG A 35 -13.79 -39.77 -26.87
CA ARG A 35 -14.08 -41.21 -26.73
C ARG A 35 -15.35 -41.62 -27.49
N TYR A 36 -16.39 -40.79 -27.50
CA TYR A 36 -17.60 -41.08 -28.27
C TYR A 36 -17.39 -40.91 -29.77
N MET A 37 -16.50 -40.01 -30.20
CA MET A 37 -16.13 -39.87 -31.61
C MET A 37 -15.48 -41.15 -32.13
N ASP A 38 -14.58 -41.77 -31.36
CA ASP A 38 -13.98 -43.07 -31.72
C ASP A 38 -15.04 -44.18 -31.91
N ILE A 39 -16.13 -44.15 -31.14
CA ILE A 39 -17.24 -45.11 -31.26
C ILE A 39 -18.07 -44.87 -32.54
N LEU A 40 -18.10 -43.64 -33.06
CA LEU A 40 -18.84 -43.30 -34.28
C LEU A 40 -18.25 -43.96 -35.53
N ASP A 41 -16.95 -44.26 -35.53
CA ASP A 41 -16.24 -44.91 -36.62
C ASP A 41 -16.46 -46.44 -36.64
N GLY A 42 -17.13 -46.99 -35.62
CA GLY A 42 -17.44 -48.41 -35.49
C GLY A 42 -18.57 -48.92 -36.41
N GLY A 43 -18.60 -50.23 -36.65
CA GLY A 43 -19.62 -50.89 -37.48
C GLY A 43 -21.00 -51.07 -36.82
N ASP A 44 -21.10 -50.97 -35.49
CA ASP A 44 -22.32 -51.22 -34.72
C ASP A 44 -23.25 -50.00 -34.71
N ARG A 45 -24.45 -50.16 -35.28
CA ARG A 45 -25.47 -49.10 -35.34
C ARG A 45 -25.98 -48.67 -33.96
N MET A 46 -26.18 -49.60 -33.03
CA MET A 46 -26.73 -49.31 -31.71
C MET A 46 -25.74 -48.50 -30.87
N LEU A 47 -24.45 -48.85 -30.95
CA LEU A 47 -23.38 -48.10 -30.29
C LEU A 47 -23.24 -46.70 -30.88
N ARG A 48 -23.36 -46.53 -32.21
CA ARG A 48 -23.35 -45.22 -32.86
C ARG A 48 -24.52 -44.33 -32.45
N ASP A 49 -25.74 -44.88 -32.36
CA ASP A 49 -26.91 -44.09 -31.95
C ASP A 49 -26.83 -43.68 -30.47
N THR A 50 -26.26 -44.54 -29.62
CA THR A 50 -25.94 -44.22 -28.22
C THR A 50 -24.90 -43.10 -28.13
N ALA A 51 -23.80 -43.22 -28.88
CA ALA A 51 -22.75 -42.21 -28.94
C ALA A 51 -23.27 -40.85 -29.46
N ARG A 52 -24.11 -40.83 -30.50
CA ARG A 52 -24.77 -39.60 -30.98
C ARG A 52 -25.62 -38.93 -29.90
N THR A 53 -26.34 -39.71 -29.12
CA THR A 53 -27.18 -39.20 -28.04
C THR A 53 -26.33 -38.59 -26.92
N ALA A 54 -25.25 -39.28 -26.52
CA ALA A 54 -24.29 -38.78 -25.54
C ALA A 54 -23.61 -37.49 -26.01
N ILE A 55 -23.13 -37.46 -27.26
CA ILE A 55 -22.49 -36.28 -27.86
C ILE A 55 -23.43 -35.07 -27.84
N ARG A 56 -24.70 -35.21 -28.22
CA ARG A 56 -25.67 -34.09 -28.19
C ARG A 56 -25.86 -33.54 -26.77
N ARG A 57 -25.91 -34.41 -25.76
CA ARG A 57 -26.02 -34.00 -24.35
C ARG A 57 -24.77 -33.25 -23.89
N LEU A 58 -23.59 -33.75 -24.24
CA LEU A 58 -22.31 -33.12 -23.90
C LEU A 58 -22.13 -31.78 -24.62
N GLN A 59 -22.54 -31.66 -25.88
CA GLN A 59 -22.53 -30.40 -26.64
C GLN A 59 -23.39 -29.33 -25.97
N SER A 60 -24.63 -29.66 -25.59
CA SER A 60 -25.49 -28.74 -24.86
C SER A 60 -24.88 -28.29 -23.53
N ARG A 61 -24.19 -29.20 -22.82
CA ARG A 61 -23.47 -28.84 -21.60
C ARG A 61 -22.26 -27.94 -21.86
N LEU A 62 -21.49 -28.16 -22.94
CA LEU A 62 -20.39 -27.25 -23.32
C LEU A 62 -20.89 -25.85 -23.66
N GLU A 63 -22.04 -25.73 -24.34
CA GLU A 63 -22.68 -24.44 -24.60
C GLU A 63 -23.06 -23.73 -23.30
N GLN A 64 -23.61 -24.49 -22.33
CA GLN A 64 -23.90 -23.96 -21.00
C GLN A 64 -22.62 -23.51 -20.28
N LEU A 65 -21.54 -24.30 -20.29
CA LEU A 65 -20.26 -23.94 -19.67
C LEU A 65 -19.65 -22.69 -20.30
N ARG A 66 -19.77 -22.51 -21.63
CA ARG A 66 -19.36 -21.26 -22.30
C ARG A 66 -20.15 -20.05 -21.79
N ALA A 67 -21.46 -20.18 -21.64
CA ALA A 67 -22.29 -19.13 -21.06
C ALA A 67 -21.95 -18.85 -19.59
N ASP A 68 -21.63 -19.89 -18.82
CA ASP A 68 -21.21 -19.76 -17.42
C ASP A 68 -19.85 -19.06 -17.29
N ILE A 69 -18.88 -19.31 -18.20
CA ILE A 69 -17.61 -18.56 -18.25
C ILE A 69 -17.87 -17.07 -18.53
N LEU A 70 -18.73 -16.75 -19.49
CA LEU A 70 -19.09 -15.34 -19.78
C LEU A 70 -19.72 -14.67 -18.55
N ARG A 71 -20.66 -15.35 -17.88
CA ARG A 71 -21.26 -14.87 -16.63
C ARG A 71 -20.23 -14.68 -15.52
N TRP A 72 -19.25 -15.57 -15.42
CA TRP A 72 -18.15 -15.44 -14.46
C TRP A 72 -17.27 -14.23 -14.79
N ASN A 73 -16.93 -14.02 -16.06
CA ASN A 73 -16.15 -12.85 -16.50
C ASN A 73 -16.87 -11.53 -16.18
N ASP A 74 -18.18 -11.45 -16.45
CA ASP A 74 -19.00 -10.28 -16.11
C ASP A 74 -19.03 -10.03 -14.60
N HIS A 75 -19.17 -11.10 -13.81
CA HIS A 75 -19.13 -11.02 -12.35
C HIS A 75 -17.76 -10.55 -11.84
N ALA A 76 -16.66 -11.13 -12.34
CA ALA A 76 -15.30 -10.76 -11.96
C ALA A 76 -14.99 -9.30 -12.32
N LEU A 77 -15.42 -8.86 -13.51
CA LEU A 77 -15.29 -7.46 -13.93
C LEU A 77 -16.12 -6.49 -13.07
N ALA A 78 -17.33 -6.88 -12.67
CA ALA A 78 -18.13 -6.10 -11.74
C ALA A 78 -17.45 -6.02 -10.36
N ALA A 79 -16.84 -7.12 -9.91
CA ALA A 79 -16.10 -7.18 -8.66
C ALA A 79 -14.87 -6.29 -8.64
N ILE A 80 -14.05 -6.34 -9.69
CA ILE A 80 -12.86 -5.50 -9.78
C ILE A 80 -13.22 -4.02 -9.87
N ARG A 81 -14.31 -3.67 -10.57
CA ARG A 81 -14.82 -2.28 -10.61
C ARG A 81 -15.29 -1.78 -9.25
N ALA A 82 -15.97 -2.62 -8.48
CA ALA A 82 -16.40 -2.26 -7.12
C ALA A 82 -15.19 -2.08 -6.17
N ALA A 83 -14.19 -2.96 -6.27
CA ALA A 83 -12.93 -2.83 -5.55
C ALA A 83 -12.18 -1.56 -5.94
N ALA A 84 -12.08 -1.26 -7.24
CA ALA A 84 -11.43 -0.06 -7.76
C ALA A 84 -12.11 1.22 -7.26
N ALA A 85 -13.45 1.27 -7.24
CA ALA A 85 -14.20 2.42 -6.72
C ALA A 85 -13.92 2.64 -5.23
N THR A 86 -13.92 1.56 -4.44
CA THR A 86 -13.60 1.61 -2.99
C THR A 86 -12.18 2.12 -2.76
N LEU A 87 -11.22 1.58 -3.50
CA LEU A 87 -9.81 1.96 -3.42
C LEU A 87 -9.60 3.41 -3.86
N ALA A 88 -10.27 3.88 -4.91
CA ALA A 88 -10.19 5.26 -5.37
C ALA A 88 -10.70 6.26 -4.31
N GLU A 89 -11.79 5.92 -3.61
CA GLU A 89 -12.31 6.73 -2.49
C GLU A 89 -11.32 6.76 -1.32
N GLN A 90 -10.70 5.64 -0.99
CA GLN A 90 -9.67 5.56 0.05
C GLN A 90 -8.43 6.40 -0.30
N ILE A 91 -7.96 6.31 -1.55
CA ILE A 91 -6.82 7.09 -2.06
C ILE A 91 -7.12 8.59 -2.02
N GLU A 92 -8.35 9.00 -2.32
CA GLU A 92 -8.74 10.41 -2.29
C GLU A 92 -8.67 11.01 -0.88
N ARG A 93 -9.00 10.22 0.14
CA ARG A 93 -8.93 10.65 1.55
C ARG A 93 -7.53 10.55 2.15
N LEU A 94 -6.67 9.69 1.59
CA LEU A 94 -5.37 9.36 2.18
C LEU A 94 -4.49 10.59 2.48
N PRO A 95 -4.27 11.57 1.56
CA PRO A 95 -3.43 12.73 1.85
C PRO A 95 -3.89 13.56 3.04
N ALA A 96 -5.20 13.63 3.29
CA ALA A 96 -5.74 14.33 4.45
C ALA A 96 -5.50 13.52 5.74
N THR A 97 -5.67 12.19 5.70
CA THR A 97 -5.44 11.29 6.83
C THR A 97 -3.99 11.29 7.30
N ILE A 98 -3.03 11.38 6.37
CA ILE A 98 -1.59 11.34 6.67
C ILE A 98 -0.89 12.70 6.47
N ALA A 99 -1.65 13.80 6.54
CA ALA A 99 -1.15 15.14 6.24
C ALA A 99 0.11 15.51 7.04
N ASP A 100 0.19 15.06 8.29
CA ASP A 100 1.34 15.30 9.17
C ASP A 100 2.61 14.62 8.69
N VAL A 101 2.52 13.34 8.31
CA VAL A 101 3.65 12.57 7.77
C VAL A 101 4.14 13.22 6.47
N LEU A 102 3.21 13.61 5.59
CA LEU A 102 3.56 14.32 4.36
C LEU A 102 4.27 15.63 4.65
N LEU A 103 3.81 16.40 5.64
CA LEU A 103 4.41 17.68 6.02
C LEU A 103 5.82 17.51 6.61
N VAL A 104 6.05 16.50 7.44
CA VAL A 104 7.40 16.15 7.94
C VAL A 104 8.33 15.84 6.76
N VAL A 105 7.90 14.98 5.84
CA VAL A 105 8.73 14.59 4.67
C VAL A 105 8.99 15.79 3.76
N GLU A 106 8.01 16.67 3.54
CA GLU A 106 8.16 17.90 2.75
C GLU A 106 9.20 18.83 3.36
N LEU A 107 9.15 19.08 4.68
CA LEU A 107 10.12 19.91 5.40
C LEU A 107 11.54 19.36 5.28
N HIS A 108 11.72 18.07 5.55
CA HIS A 108 13.03 17.41 5.48
C HIS A 108 13.57 17.36 4.05
N GLY A 109 12.69 17.15 3.06
CA GLY A 109 13.06 17.23 1.65
C GLY A 109 13.46 18.64 1.22
N GLU A 110 12.81 19.67 1.75
CA GLU A 110 13.19 21.07 1.53
C GLU A 110 14.55 21.40 2.14
N GLN A 111 14.79 20.99 3.38
CA GLN A 111 16.07 21.18 4.06
C GLN A 111 17.21 20.45 3.34
N ALA A 112 16.99 19.23 2.85
CA ALA A 112 17.97 18.49 2.06
C ALA A 112 18.32 19.21 0.76
N ARG A 113 17.32 19.77 0.05
CA ARG A 113 17.55 20.60 -1.16
C ARG A 113 18.35 21.86 -0.82
N PHE A 114 18.06 22.53 0.29
CA PHE A 114 18.83 23.70 0.72
C PHE A 114 20.28 23.37 1.01
N ARG A 115 20.55 22.28 1.73
CA ARG A 115 21.92 21.81 1.99
C ARG A 115 22.65 21.47 0.69
N ALA A 116 21.97 20.83 -0.27
CA ALA A 116 22.57 20.52 -1.57
C ALA A 116 22.90 21.77 -2.40
N ILE A 117 22.06 22.81 -2.36
CA ILE A 117 22.30 24.08 -3.07
C ILE A 117 23.42 24.88 -2.40
N ALA A 118 23.39 25.00 -1.07
CA ALA A 118 24.38 25.77 -0.34
C ALA A 118 25.76 25.10 -0.35
N GLY A 119 25.80 23.77 -0.46
CA GLY A 119 27.02 22.99 -0.32
C GLY A 119 27.73 23.30 1.00
N ASP A 120 29.05 23.37 0.94
CA ASP A 120 29.90 23.71 2.09
C ASP A 120 30.15 25.21 2.24
N SER A 121 29.43 26.08 1.50
CA SER A 121 29.63 27.54 1.55
C SER A 121 28.88 28.16 2.74
N PRO A 122 29.57 28.67 3.78
CA PRO A 122 28.92 29.25 4.94
C PRO A 122 28.15 30.53 4.60
N ASP A 123 28.68 31.33 3.67
CA ASP A 123 28.03 32.57 3.20
C ASP A 123 26.73 32.27 2.46
N MET A 124 26.71 31.22 1.63
CA MET A 124 25.50 30.80 0.93
C MET A 124 24.46 30.27 1.92
N GLN A 125 24.88 29.46 2.89
CA GLN A 125 24.01 28.99 3.97
C GLN A 125 23.41 30.16 4.75
N ALA A 126 24.22 31.12 5.19
CA ALA A 126 23.76 32.29 5.95
C ALA A 126 22.74 33.12 5.15
N ARG A 127 22.99 33.37 3.86
CA ARG A 127 22.04 34.07 2.98
C ARG A 127 20.73 33.33 2.84
N MET A 128 20.79 32.02 2.61
CA MET A 128 19.58 31.19 2.46
C MET A 128 18.77 31.12 3.76
N LEU A 129 19.42 31.06 4.93
CA LEU A 129 18.72 31.05 6.21
C LEU A 129 18.09 32.41 6.56
N ALA A 130 18.64 33.51 6.06
CA ALA A 130 18.10 34.86 6.26
C ALA A 130 16.88 35.18 5.38
N GLU A 131 16.57 34.35 4.37
CA GLU A 131 15.37 34.52 3.55
C GLU A 131 14.08 34.32 4.36
N PRO A 132 12.92 34.82 3.89
CA PRO A 132 11.64 34.59 4.56
C PRO A 132 11.31 33.10 4.68
N MET A 133 10.49 32.76 5.69
CA MET A 133 9.92 31.42 5.84
C MET A 133 9.30 30.91 4.55
N THR A 134 9.50 29.63 4.26
CA THR A 134 8.84 28.97 3.13
C THR A 134 7.38 28.67 3.44
N ALA A 135 6.60 28.39 2.38
CA ALA A 135 5.19 28.01 2.54
C ALA A 135 5.04 26.73 3.39
N THR A 136 5.97 25.78 3.23
CA THR A 136 6.02 24.53 4.01
C THR A 136 6.24 24.81 5.49
N GLN A 137 7.22 25.65 5.83
CA GLN A 137 7.50 26.05 7.22
C GLN A 137 6.30 26.77 7.86
N ARG A 138 5.66 27.70 7.14
CA ARG A 138 4.45 28.37 7.66
C ARG A 138 3.32 27.39 7.93
N ARG A 139 3.09 26.41 7.04
CA ARG A 139 2.08 25.37 7.24
C ARG A 139 2.40 24.50 8.45
N ALA A 140 3.67 24.13 8.63
CA ALA A 140 4.14 23.35 9.78
C ALA A 140 3.98 24.10 11.11
N ILE A 141 4.32 25.38 11.15
CA ILE A 141 4.13 26.22 12.34
C ILE A 141 2.64 26.34 12.67
N ALA A 142 1.79 26.56 11.66
CA ALA A 142 0.35 26.70 11.85
C ALA A 142 -0.31 25.47 12.50
N VAL A 143 0.20 24.25 12.24
CA VAL A 143 -0.38 23.03 12.83
C VAL A 143 0.08 22.74 14.26
N CYS A 144 1.14 23.39 14.76
CA CYS A 144 1.64 23.15 16.12
C CYS A 144 0.87 23.89 17.23
N ALA A 145 -0.02 24.83 16.88
CA ALA A 145 -0.86 25.59 17.84
C ALA A 145 -0.09 26.13 19.07
N SER A 146 1.19 26.47 18.91
CA SER A 146 2.07 26.88 20.01
C SER A 146 2.08 28.39 20.22
N ARG A 147 2.07 28.83 21.48
CA ARG A 147 2.22 30.25 21.84
C ARG A 147 3.63 30.79 21.61
N THR A 148 4.62 29.90 21.47
CA THR A 148 6.02 30.25 21.17
C THR A 148 6.33 30.18 19.68
N ALA A 149 5.31 30.00 18.83
CA ALA A 149 5.46 29.98 17.39
C ALA A 149 6.17 31.26 16.90
N PRO A 150 7.11 31.13 15.95
CA PRO A 150 7.75 32.29 15.32
C PRO A 150 6.71 33.22 14.70
N ALA A 151 6.99 34.54 14.75
CA ALA A 151 6.16 35.51 14.05
C ALA A 151 6.23 35.31 12.52
N ASP A 152 5.22 35.79 11.78
CA ASP A 152 5.18 35.68 10.31
C ASP A 152 6.39 36.34 9.60
N THR A 153 7.06 37.26 10.28
CA THR A 153 8.28 37.95 9.81
C THR A 153 9.58 37.19 10.11
N ALA A 154 9.50 36.03 10.78
CA ALA A 154 10.68 35.22 11.08
C ALA A 154 11.41 34.80 9.80
N THR A 155 12.71 34.64 9.93
CA THR A 155 13.56 34.10 8.87
C THR A 155 13.37 32.59 8.74
N ARG A 156 13.76 32.04 7.60
CA ARG A 156 13.78 30.59 7.34
C ARG A 156 14.61 29.86 8.39
N GLY A 157 15.73 30.43 8.81
CA GLY A 157 16.62 29.86 9.83
C GLY A 157 15.97 29.81 11.20
N GLU A 158 15.33 30.89 11.64
CA GLU A 158 14.61 30.93 12.92
C GLU A 158 13.45 29.93 12.94
N ALA A 159 12.67 29.88 11.86
CA ALA A 159 11.59 28.92 11.72
C ALA A 159 12.09 27.47 11.70
N GLY A 160 13.19 27.20 10.99
CA GLY A 160 13.83 25.89 10.94
C GLY A 160 14.31 25.45 12.33
N ALA A 161 15.04 26.30 13.04
CA ALA A 161 15.53 26.00 14.39
C ALA A 161 14.38 25.75 15.38
N TRP A 162 13.29 26.50 15.25
CA TRP A 162 12.10 26.27 16.07
C TRP A 162 11.43 24.92 15.73
N LEU A 163 11.23 24.61 14.43
CA LEU A 163 10.66 23.34 13.99
C LEU A 163 11.53 22.13 14.38
N ASP A 164 12.86 22.28 14.36
CA ASP A 164 13.79 21.24 14.80
C ASP A 164 13.71 20.97 16.31
N ALA A 165 13.20 21.93 17.10
CA ALA A 165 12.95 21.78 18.53
C ALA A 165 11.54 21.22 18.84
N GLU A 166 10.62 21.21 17.88
CA GLU A 166 9.27 20.69 18.05
C GLU A 166 9.26 19.16 17.86
N PRO A 167 8.85 18.36 18.88
CA PRO A 167 8.89 16.90 18.81
C PRO A 167 8.21 16.30 17.58
N ARG A 168 7.15 16.97 17.09
CA ARG A 168 6.40 16.54 15.90
C ARG A 168 7.27 16.51 14.64
N PHE A 169 8.19 17.46 14.48
CA PHE A 169 9.00 17.64 13.27
C PHE A 169 10.48 17.32 13.45
N ALA A 170 10.94 17.25 14.70
CA ALA A 170 12.31 16.91 15.06
C ALA A 170 12.67 15.51 14.53
N ARG A 171 13.57 15.45 13.55
CA ARG A 171 14.21 14.20 13.11
C ARG A 171 15.72 14.40 13.13
N GLY A 172 16.44 13.41 13.65
CA GLY A 172 17.89 13.40 13.61
C GLY A 172 18.41 13.29 12.18
N GLY A 173 19.69 13.61 11.98
CA GLY A 173 20.37 13.13 10.78
C GLY A 173 20.46 11.60 10.80
N GLN A 174 20.47 10.94 9.64
CA GLN A 174 20.74 9.50 9.58
C GLN A 174 22.14 9.24 10.16
N VAL A 175 22.18 8.60 11.33
CA VAL A 175 23.43 8.13 11.95
C VAL A 175 23.48 6.61 11.78
N ASP A 176 24.62 6.10 11.33
CA ASP A 176 24.89 4.66 11.35
C ASP A 176 24.80 4.14 12.79
N GLY A 177 24.16 2.99 12.98
CA GLY A 177 24.00 2.37 14.30
C GLY A 177 22.72 2.75 15.05
N GLY A 178 21.63 3.02 14.33
CA GLY A 178 20.29 3.17 14.91
C GLY A 178 19.88 1.99 15.79
N TRP A 179 18.89 2.20 16.66
CA TRP A 179 18.43 1.18 17.60
C TRP A 179 17.20 0.42 17.09
N PHE A 180 16.33 1.09 16.34
CA PHE A 180 15.08 0.52 15.87
C PHE A 180 15.31 -0.40 14.65
N ALA A 181 14.84 -1.64 14.74
CA ALA A 181 14.88 -2.56 13.60
C ALA A 181 13.71 -2.28 12.67
N TRP A 182 13.99 -2.11 11.38
CA TRP A 182 13.00 -1.89 10.35
C TRP A 182 13.35 -2.63 9.07
N VAL A 183 12.34 -3.01 8.27
CA VAL A 183 12.54 -3.66 6.97
C VAL A 183 11.83 -2.83 5.90
N ASP A 184 12.57 -2.41 4.88
CA ASP A 184 12.02 -1.60 3.78
C ASP A 184 11.13 -2.43 2.84
N ARG A 185 10.46 -1.75 1.89
CA ARG A 185 9.61 -2.42 0.89
C ARG A 185 10.34 -3.43 -0.02
N HIS A 186 11.67 -3.40 -0.04
CA HIS A 186 12.51 -4.30 -0.84
C HIS A 186 13.04 -5.49 0.00
N GLY A 187 12.68 -5.57 1.28
CA GLY A 187 13.10 -6.64 2.18
C GLY A 187 14.46 -6.42 2.81
N HIS A 188 15.07 -5.23 2.69
CA HIS A 188 16.34 -4.94 3.36
C HIS A 188 16.11 -4.51 4.81
N ALA A 189 16.90 -5.09 5.71
CA ALA A 189 16.88 -4.75 7.13
C ALA A 189 17.76 -3.52 7.41
N HIS A 190 17.19 -2.58 8.15
CA HIS A 190 17.79 -1.30 8.53
C HIS A 190 17.78 -1.13 10.04
N ARG A 191 18.68 -0.25 10.51
CA ARG A 191 18.74 0.22 11.89
C ARG A 191 18.52 1.71 11.92
N LEU A 192 17.36 2.14 12.41
CA LEU A 192 16.93 3.53 12.39
C LEU A 192 17.18 4.23 13.73
N GLY A 193 17.71 5.45 13.65
CA GLY A 193 17.81 6.37 14.79
C GLY A 193 16.62 7.33 14.88
N ASP A 194 15.85 7.46 13.80
CA ASP A 194 14.69 8.33 13.64
C ASP A 194 13.69 7.69 12.64
N PRO A 195 12.39 8.04 12.68
CA PRO A 195 11.38 7.40 11.82
C PRO A 195 11.32 7.95 10.39
N LEU A 196 12.18 8.91 9.99
CA LEU A 196 12.05 9.64 8.71
C LEU A 196 12.09 8.72 7.49
N MET A 197 12.83 7.60 7.57
CA MET A 197 12.86 6.62 6.47
C MET A 197 11.51 5.91 6.27
N ILE A 198 10.80 5.61 7.36
CA ILE A 198 9.44 5.03 7.32
C ILE A 198 8.47 6.07 6.74
N GLU A 199 8.55 7.31 7.22
CA GLU A 199 7.72 8.43 6.77
C GLU A 199 7.92 8.73 5.27
N ARG A 200 9.17 8.71 4.79
CA ARG A 200 9.51 8.84 3.36
C ARG A 200 8.90 7.73 2.53
N GLU A 201 8.91 6.49 3.02
CA GLU A 201 8.29 5.37 2.31
C GLU A 201 6.76 5.54 2.24
N ILE A 202 6.12 5.98 3.33
CA ILE A 202 4.68 6.32 3.35
C ILE A 202 4.35 7.40 2.31
N ALA A 203 5.15 8.48 2.26
CA ALA A 203 4.95 9.56 1.29
C ALA A 203 5.12 9.08 -0.17
N ALA A 204 6.11 8.22 -0.41
CA ALA A 204 6.35 7.62 -1.73
C ALA A 204 5.17 6.73 -2.16
N LEU A 205 4.71 5.82 -1.29
CA LEU A 205 3.56 4.95 -1.56
C LEU A 205 2.29 5.77 -1.80
N THR A 206 2.06 6.81 -1.00
CA THR A 206 0.90 7.70 -1.17
C THR A 206 0.90 8.35 -2.56
N LYS A 207 2.07 8.85 -3.01
CA LYS A 207 2.22 9.42 -4.35
C LYS A 207 1.97 8.37 -5.45
N GLU A 208 2.51 7.17 -5.28
CA GLU A 208 2.31 6.05 -6.21
C GLU A 208 0.82 5.69 -6.32
N MET A 209 0.11 5.59 -5.19
CA MET A 209 -1.33 5.31 -5.15
C MET A 209 -2.17 6.42 -5.79
N VAL A 210 -1.87 7.69 -5.48
CA VAL A 210 -2.55 8.83 -6.12
C VAL A 210 -2.36 8.80 -7.64
N ALA A 211 -1.17 8.40 -8.12
CA ALA A 211 -0.91 8.27 -9.55
C ALA A 211 -1.72 7.14 -10.22
N GLN A 212 -2.18 6.13 -9.47
CA GLN A 212 -3.04 5.07 -10.00
C GLN A 212 -4.52 5.46 -10.09
N ARG A 213 -4.95 6.50 -9.37
CA ARG A 213 -6.36 6.95 -9.32
C ARG A 213 -7.01 7.12 -10.71
N PRO A 214 -6.37 7.73 -11.73
CA PRO A 214 -6.96 7.84 -13.06
C PRO A 214 -7.33 6.50 -13.69
N THR A 215 -6.52 5.46 -13.47
CA THR A 215 -6.79 4.10 -13.97
C THR A 215 -7.93 3.44 -13.21
N LEU A 216 -7.99 3.63 -11.89
CA LEU A 216 -9.04 3.04 -11.02
C LEU A 216 -10.44 3.59 -11.32
N ILE A 217 -10.55 4.86 -11.70
CA ILE A 217 -11.83 5.52 -12.03
C ILE A 217 -12.14 5.51 -13.54
N GLY A 218 -11.16 5.14 -14.37
CA GLY A 218 -11.26 5.20 -15.81
C GLY A 218 -12.04 4.05 -16.43
N THR A 219 -12.35 4.19 -17.72
CA THR A 219 -12.99 3.15 -18.54
C THR A 219 -11.96 2.37 -19.38
N GLY A 220 -10.75 2.20 -18.86
CA GLY A 220 -9.64 1.52 -19.53
C GLY A 220 -9.88 0.01 -19.75
N SER A 221 -8.86 -0.69 -20.23
CA SER A 221 -8.92 -2.15 -20.38
C SER A 221 -9.11 -2.84 -19.02
N ALA A 222 -9.77 -4.00 -19.03
CA ALA A 222 -9.94 -4.80 -17.82
C ALA A 222 -8.58 -5.15 -17.19
N ASP A 223 -7.59 -5.56 -18.00
CA ASP A 223 -6.25 -5.92 -17.52
C ASP A 223 -5.55 -4.75 -16.80
N ALA A 224 -5.67 -3.52 -17.33
CA ALA A 224 -5.10 -2.35 -16.69
C ALA A 224 -5.80 -2.03 -15.35
N LEU A 225 -7.12 -2.24 -15.29
CA LEU A 225 -7.89 -2.09 -14.06
C LEU A 225 -7.50 -3.14 -13.02
N TYR A 226 -7.36 -4.42 -13.42
CA TYR A 226 -6.89 -5.49 -12.53
C TYR A 226 -5.50 -5.16 -11.96
N ALA A 227 -4.54 -4.82 -12.83
CA ALA A 227 -3.18 -4.48 -12.40
C ALA A 227 -3.14 -3.27 -11.46
N ALA A 228 -3.96 -2.24 -11.71
CA ALA A 228 -4.05 -1.07 -10.83
C ALA A 228 -4.68 -1.42 -9.47
N VAL A 229 -5.73 -2.26 -9.44
CA VAL A 229 -6.33 -2.69 -8.16
C VAL A 229 -5.35 -3.55 -7.37
N GLU A 230 -4.67 -4.52 -7.99
CA GLU A 230 -3.67 -5.34 -7.30
C GLU A 230 -2.53 -4.50 -6.73
N ALA A 231 -1.96 -3.61 -7.54
CA ALA A 231 -0.89 -2.72 -7.10
C ALA A 231 -1.35 -1.79 -5.96
N GLY A 232 -2.55 -1.22 -6.06
CA GLY A 232 -3.07 -0.35 -5.02
C GLY A 232 -3.41 -1.08 -3.72
N LEU A 233 -3.90 -2.33 -3.78
CA LEU A 233 -4.09 -3.18 -2.60
C LEU A 233 -2.76 -3.54 -1.94
N ALA A 234 -1.73 -3.90 -2.71
CA ALA A 234 -0.40 -4.17 -2.19
C ALA A 234 0.22 -2.93 -1.51
N SER A 235 0.08 -1.74 -2.13
CA SER A 235 0.52 -0.49 -1.52
C SER A 235 -0.26 -0.16 -0.24
N TRP A 236 -1.56 -0.46 -0.19
CA TRP A 236 -2.38 -0.26 1.01
C TRP A 236 -1.96 -1.20 2.16
N GLU A 237 -1.71 -2.47 1.88
CA GLU A 237 -1.18 -3.43 2.86
C GLU A 237 0.17 -2.96 3.40
N ARG A 238 1.06 -2.48 2.52
CA ARG A 238 2.35 -1.93 2.95
C ARG A 238 2.18 -0.68 3.81
N LEU A 239 1.24 0.21 3.49
CA LEU A 239 0.93 1.38 4.33
C LEU A 239 0.49 0.96 5.74
N GLN A 240 -0.34 -0.08 5.87
CA GLN A 240 -0.75 -0.59 7.19
C GLN A 240 0.44 -1.12 8.00
N ILE A 241 1.39 -1.81 7.35
CA ILE A 241 2.63 -2.24 8.00
C ILE A 241 3.44 -1.04 8.48
N LEU A 242 3.63 -0.02 7.64
CA LEU A 242 4.40 1.18 7.98
C LEU A 242 3.75 1.99 9.10
N GLN A 243 2.41 2.06 9.15
CA GLN A 243 1.69 2.66 10.29
C GLN A 243 1.98 1.90 11.58
N GLY A 244 1.91 0.56 11.57
CA GLY A 244 2.28 -0.25 12.72
C GLY A 244 3.75 -0.11 13.12
N ASP A 245 4.66 0.10 12.16
CA ASP A 245 6.07 0.36 12.44
C ASP A 245 6.29 1.75 13.09
N LEU A 246 5.57 2.80 12.67
CA LEU A 246 5.61 4.10 13.34
C LEU A 246 5.10 4.01 14.79
N GLU A 247 3.96 3.35 15.00
CA GLU A 247 3.42 3.13 16.35
C GLU A 247 4.35 2.28 17.22
N ARG A 248 5.09 1.33 16.63
CA ARG A 248 6.12 0.56 17.32
C ARG A 248 7.31 1.45 17.68
N TYR A 249 7.76 2.29 16.74
CA TYR A 249 8.87 3.22 16.95
C TYR A 249 8.59 4.13 18.14
N ASP A 250 7.43 4.78 18.19
CA ASP A 250 7.07 5.72 19.27
C ASP A 250 7.03 5.05 20.65
N ARG A 251 6.46 3.83 20.72
CA ARG A 251 6.41 3.05 21.96
C ARG A 251 7.81 2.65 22.44
N GLU A 252 8.66 2.16 21.55
CA GLU A 252 10.02 1.76 21.90
C GLU A 252 10.90 2.97 22.24
N ALA A 253 10.71 4.11 21.56
CA ALA A 253 11.42 5.36 21.86
C ALA A 253 11.09 5.85 23.28
N THR A 254 9.80 5.86 23.65
CA THR A 254 9.33 6.21 25.00
C THR A 254 9.94 5.26 26.05
N ALA A 255 9.87 3.94 25.81
CA ALA A 255 10.41 2.95 26.75
C ALA A 255 11.93 3.10 26.95
N ARG A 256 12.67 3.48 25.90
CA ARG A 256 14.11 3.74 25.99
C ARG A 256 14.42 5.00 26.78
N GLU A 257 13.66 6.07 26.58
CA GLU A 257 13.82 7.30 27.35
C GLU A 257 13.52 7.06 28.84
N ASP A 258 12.43 6.36 29.16
CA ASP A 258 12.08 5.99 30.54
C ASP A 258 13.18 5.15 31.22
N ALA A 259 13.75 4.19 30.48
CA ALA A 259 14.86 3.38 30.97
C ALA A 259 16.12 4.23 31.24
N ALA A 260 16.43 5.20 30.36
CA ALA A 260 17.56 6.10 30.52
C ALA A 260 17.38 7.03 31.74
N TRP A 261 16.19 7.60 31.93
CA TRP A 261 15.88 8.41 33.12
C TRP A 261 15.92 7.61 34.41
N THR A 262 15.43 6.37 34.38
CA THR A 262 15.51 5.46 35.53
C THR A 262 16.96 5.17 35.90
N ALA A 263 17.81 4.87 34.92
CA ALA A 263 19.24 4.64 35.14
C ALA A 263 19.95 5.88 35.68
N TYR A 264 19.68 7.06 35.11
CA TYR A 264 20.21 8.34 35.57
C TYR A 264 19.79 8.62 37.02
N ALA A 265 18.53 8.41 37.38
CA ALA A 265 18.04 8.63 38.74
C ALA A 265 18.70 7.69 39.76
N VAL A 266 19.01 6.44 39.38
CA VAL A 266 19.78 5.51 40.21
C VAL A 266 21.22 5.99 40.39
N ASP A 267 21.90 6.36 39.31
CA ASP A 267 23.27 6.88 39.35
C ASP A 267 23.38 8.14 40.21
N TRP A 268 22.49 9.12 40.01
CA TRP A 268 22.46 10.36 40.78
C TRP A 268 22.26 10.10 42.29
N ARG A 269 21.33 9.20 42.66
CA ARG A 269 21.11 8.80 44.06
C ARG A 269 22.33 8.10 44.65
N SER A 270 23.05 7.31 43.85
CA SER A 270 24.26 6.60 44.31
C SER A 270 25.39 7.57 44.63
N LYS A 271 25.67 8.54 43.74
CA LYS A 271 26.72 9.55 43.90
C LYS A 271 26.53 10.43 45.14
N ARG A 272 25.27 10.73 45.47
CA ARG A 272 24.89 11.55 46.63
C ARG A 272 24.98 10.80 47.97
N LYS A 273 24.95 9.47 47.98
CA LYS A 273 25.16 8.67 49.22
C LYS A 273 26.63 8.50 49.58
N THR A 274 27.51 8.71 48.62
CA THR A 274 28.98 8.62 48.76
C THR A 274 29.65 9.98 48.98
N SER A 275 28.88 11.08 49.04
CA SER A 275 29.33 12.43 49.43
C SER A 275 28.75 12.81 50.79
#